data_AF-A0A2X3E7A6-F1
#
_entry.id   AF-A0A2X3E7A6-F1
#
_cell.length_a   1.000
_cell.length_b   1.000
_cell.length_c   1.000
_cell.angle_alpha   90.00
_cell.angle_beta   90.00
_cell.angle_gamma   90.00
#
_symmetry.space_group_name_H-M   'P 1'
#
loop_
_entity.id
_entity.type
_entity.pdbx_description
1 polymer ?
#
loop_
_entity_poly.entity_id
_entity_poly.type
_entity_poly.pdbx_seq_one_letter_code
_entity_poly.pdbx_strand_id
1 'polypeptide(L)' 'MLSNDGKQLYVANRLHNSIAHFTVLADGSLSHQEDIWTRGDYPRTLKLDNQGQWLYVMNQRSDNITRFSVARRMAN' A
#
# COMPACT_ATOMS: atom_id res chain seq x y z
N MET A 1 6.10 0.30 3.19
CA MET A 1 6.61 1.02 2.01
C MET A 1 6.03 2.42 2.03
N LEU A 2 6.89 3.43 2.06
CA LEU A 2 6.52 4.84 2.07
C LEU A 2 6.36 5.33 0.62
N SER A 3 5.39 6.23 0.35
CA SER A 3 5.27 6.92 -0.93
C SER A 3 6.45 7.88 -1.16
N ASN A 4 6.69 8.24 -2.42
CA ASN A 4 7.82 9.11 -2.79
C ASN A 4 7.80 10.48 -2.10
N ASP A 5 6.62 11.00 -1.78
CA ASP A 5 6.43 12.27 -1.08
C ASP A 5 6.41 12.13 0.46
N GLY A 6 6.56 10.92 0.98
CA GLY A 6 6.55 10.65 2.42
C GLY A 6 5.18 10.67 3.09
N LYS A 7 4.09 10.93 2.36
CA LYS A 7 2.76 11.20 2.96
C LYS A 7 1.91 9.96 3.18
N GLN A 8 2.22 8.85 2.51
CA GLN A 8 1.44 7.62 2.56
C GLN A 8 2.33 6.43 2.94
N LEU A 9 1.87 5.63 3.89
CA LEU A 9 2.54 4.39 4.29
C LEU A 9 1.63 3.20 3.99
N TYR A 10 2.16 2.22 3.27
CA TYR A 10 1.49 0.97 2.94
C TYR A 10 2.24 -0.19 3.60
N VAL A 11 1.52 -1.05 4.32
CA VAL A 11 2.08 -2.18 5.08
C VAL A 11 1.39 -3.47 4.64
N ALA A 12 2.17 -4.51 4.34
CA ALA A 12 1.62 -5.81 3.98
C ALA A 12 1.36 -6.65 5.24
N ASN A 13 0.12 -7.10 5.42
CA ASN A 13 -0.30 -7.96 6.52
C ASN A 13 -0.48 -9.40 6.03
N ARG A 14 0.50 -10.26 6.31
CA ARG A 14 0.58 -11.63 5.76
C ARG A 14 -0.59 -12.54 6.13
N LEU A 15 -1.02 -12.54 7.38
CA LEU A 15 -2.09 -13.46 7.85
C LEU A 15 -3.49 -12.86 7.62
N HIS A 16 -3.58 -11.53 7.66
CA HIS A 16 -4.82 -10.82 7.39
C HIS A 16 -5.09 -10.67 5.88
N ASN A 17 -4.09 -10.96 5.04
CA ASN A 17 -4.15 -10.81 3.60
C ASN A 17 -4.51 -9.39 3.13
N SER A 18 -4.17 -8.37 3.91
CA SER A 18 -4.46 -6.95 3.59
C SER A 18 -3.20 -6.11 3.36
N ILE A 19 -3.43 -4.96 2.73
CA ILE A 19 -2.57 -3.78 2.81
C ILE A 19 -3.19 -2.88 3.89
N ALA A 20 -2.48 -2.61 4.98
CA ALA A 20 -2.85 -1.51 5.86
C ALA A 20 -2.29 -0.20 5.28
N HIS A 21 -3.18 0.79 5.10
CA HIS A 21 -2.87 2.09 4.53
C HIS A 21 -2.98 3.18 5.61
N PHE A 22 -1.93 3.99 5.75
CA PHE A 22 -1.87 5.11 6.67
C PHE A 22 -1.50 6.40 5.95
N THR A 23 -2.07 7.52 6.40
CA THR A 23 -1.52 8.84 6.15
C THR A 23 -0.44 9.14 7.20
N VAL A 24 0.71 9.63 6.77
CA VAL A 24 1.76 10.15 7.66
C VAL A 24 1.47 11.62 7.94
N LEU A 25 1.27 11.96 9.21
CA LEU A 25 1.00 13.34 9.65
C LEU A 25 2.30 14.15 9.78
N ALA A 26 2.16 15.47 9.92
CA ALA A 26 3.30 16.39 9.97
C ALA A 26 4.27 16.13 11.14
N ASP A 27 3.76 15.57 12.25
CA ASP A 27 4.55 15.16 13.42
C ASP A 27 5.12 13.73 13.30
N GLY A 28 4.90 13.06 12.15
CA GLY A 28 5.31 11.68 11.91
C GLY A 28 4.38 10.62 12.48
N SER A 29 3.31 11.01 13.18
CA SER A 29 2.29 10.06 13.62
C SER A 29 1.51 9.48 12.43
N LEU A 30 0.94 8.30 12.63
CA LEU A 30 0.24 7.55 11.58
C LEU A 30 -1.27 7.59 11.82
N SER A 31 -2.00 8.08 10.82
CA SER A 31 -3.46 8.01 10.79
C SER A 31 -3.88 6.85 9.88
N HIS A 32 -4.42 5.78 10.46
CA HIS A 32 -4.97 4.65 9.71
C HIS A 32 -6.12 5.12 8.81
N GLN A 33 -6.13 4.62 7.57
CA GLN A 33 -7.16 4.95 6.58
C GLN A 33 -8.01 3.73 6.27
N GLU A 34 -7.37 2.62 5.89
CA GLU A 34 -8.07 1.43 5.42
C GLU A 34 -7.19 0.17 5.51
N ASP A 35 -7.86 -0.99 5.61
CA ASP A 35 -7.27 -2.30 5.34
C ASP A 35 -7.86 -2.87 4.04
N ILE A 36 -7.02 -2.96 3.01
CA ILE A 36 -7.44 -3.33 1.65
C ILE A 36 -7.06 -4.79 1.38
N TRP A 37 -8.02 -5.65 1.07
CA TRP A 37 -7.70 -7.04 0.68
C TRP A 37 -6.79 -7.07 -0.55
N THR A 38 -5.68 -7.80 -0.43
CA THR A 38 -4.63 -7.91 -1.45
C THR A 38 -5.03 -8.70 -2.68
N ARG A 39 -6.23 -9.30 -2.70
CA ARG A 39 -6.70 -10.21 -3.75
C ARG A 39 -5.78 -11.42 -3.93
N GLY A 40 -5.10 -11.81 -2.86
CA GLY A 40 -4.26 -13.00 -2.79
C GLY A 40 -4.04 -13.46 -1.35
N ASP A 41 -3.03 -14.31 -1.17
CA ASP A 41 -2.63 -14.90 0.11
C ASP A 41 -1.16 -14.62 0.43
N TYR A 42 -0.91 -14.27 1.69
CA TYR A 42 0.41 -14.07 2.27
C TYR A 42 1.24 -12.99 1.56
N PRO A 43 0.75 -11.72 1.49
CA PRO A 43 1.47 -10.62 0.85
C PRO A 43 2.83 -10.38 1.51
N ARG A 44 3.91 -10.42 0.72
CA ARG A 44 5.28 -10.25 1.22
C ARG A 44 5.91 -8.92 0.85
N THR A 45 5.64 -8.44 -0.35
CA THR A 45 6.33 -7.27 -0.91
C THR A 45 5.31 -6.31 -1.52
N LEU A 46 5.50 -5.02 -1.22
CA LEU A 46 4.77 -3.90 -1.81
C LEU A 46 5.74 -3.04 -2.61
N LYS A 47 5.35 -2.57 -3.79
CA LYS A 47 6.15 -1.66 -4.60
C LYS A 47 5.27 -0.66 -5.36
N LEU A 48 5.57 0.63 -5.24
CA LEU A 48 5.04 1.65 -6.14
C LEU A 48 5.84 1.69 -7.43
N ASP A 49 5.15 1.99 -8.53
CA ASP A 49 5.83 2.46 -9.74
C ASP A 49 6.47 3.84 -9.52
N ASN A 50 7.35 4.23 -10.44
CA ASN A 50 8.11 5.48 -10.31
C ASN A 50 7.21 6.73 -10.30
N GLN A 51 6.02 6.64 -10.90
CA GLN A 51 5.05 7.75 -10.97
C GLN A 51 4.06 7.77 -9.80
N GLY A 52 4.12 6.78 -8.91
CA GLY A 52 3.20 6.61 -7.78
C GLY A 52 1.74 6.38 -8.20
N GLN A 53 1.49 5.92 -9.42
CA GLN A 53 0.16 5.66 -9.96
C GLN A 53 -0.31 4.23 -9.66
N TRP A 54 0.62 3.29 -9.49
CA TRP A 54 0.33 1.88 -9.31
C TRP A 54 1.06 1.31 -8.12
N LEU A 55 0.32 0.63 -7.24
CA LEU A 55 0.86 -0.17 -6.16
C LEU A 55 0.76 -1.66 -6.51
N TYR A 56 1.90 -2.35 -6.54
CA TYR A 56 2.00 -3.78 -6.78
C TYR A 56 2.16 -4.53 -5.47
N VAL A 57 1.42 -5.63 -5.34
CA VAL A 57 1.48 -6.56 -4.20
C VAL A 57 1.86 -7.94 -4.71
N MET A 58 2.95 -8.48 -4.18
CA MET A 58 3.39 -9.85 -4.45
C MET A 58 2.86 -10.77 -3.36
N ASN A 59 1.88 -11.60 -3.71
CA ASN A 59 1.23 -12.54 -2.81
C ASN A 59 1.96 -13.89 -2.88
N GLN A 60 2.61 -14.28 -1.78
CA GLN A 60 3.55 -15.40 -1.78
C GLN A 60 2.87 -16.77 -1.94
N ARG A 61 1.62 -16.93 -1.47
CA ARG A 61 0.96 -18.24 -1.40
C ARG A 61 -0.17 -18.44 -2.41
N SER A 62 -0.53 -17.40 -3.16
CA SER A 62 -1.57 -17.46 -4.18
C SER A 62 -1.05 -17.27 -5.60
N ASP A 63 0.28 -17.34 -5.78
CA ASP A 63 0.98 -17.30 -7.06
C ASP A 63 0.51 -16.16 -7.99
N ASN A 64 0.25 -14.99 -7.41
CA ASN A 64 -0.24 -13.83 -8.17
C ASN A 64 0.40 -12.52 -7.72
N ILE A 65 0.37 -11.55 -8.64
CA ILE A 65 0.68 -10.15 -8.37
C ILE A 65 -0.60 -9.36 -8.62
N THR A 66 -1.05 -8.62 -7.60
CA THR A 66 -2.18 -7.70 -7.74
C THR A 66 -1.66 -6.28 -7.86
N ARG A 67 -2.27 -5.48 -8.73
CA ARG A 67 -2.01 -4.04 -8.81
C ARG A 67 -3.25 -3.25 -8.37
N PHE A 68 -3.02 -2.14 -7.68
CA PHE A 68 -4.04 -1.17 -7.28
C PHE A 68 -3.71 0.19 -7.91
N SER A 69 -4.72 0.89 -8.40
CA SER A 69 -4.58 2.30 -8.78
C SER A 69 -4.48 3.14 -7.52
N VAL A 70 -3.48 4.01 -7.45
CA VAL A 70 -3.31 4.95 -6.34
C VAL A 70 -3.94 6.28 -6.74
N ALA A 71 -4.97 6.69 -6.01
CA ALA A 71 -5.60 7.97 -6.23
C ALA A 71 -4.60 9.10 -5.95
N ARG A 72 -4.38 9.99 -6.92
CA ARG A 72 -3.64 11.23 -6.67
C ARG A 72 -4.56 12.19 -5.93
N ARG A 73 -4.13 12.67 -4.77
CA ARG A 73 -4.65 13.93 -4.25
C ARG A 73 -4.10 15.03 -5.15
N MET A 74 -4.98 15.62 -5.96
CA MET A 74 -4.68 16.90 -6.60
C MET A 74 -4.44 17.91 -5.50
N ALA A 75 -3.37 18.71 -5.61
CA ALA A 75 -3.22 19.88 -4.77
C ALA A 75 -4.33 20.86 -5.14
N ASN A 76 -5.07 21.36 -4.14
CA ASN A 76 -5.89 22.55 -4.30
C ASN A 76 -5.00 23.79 -4.39
#